data_AF-A0A530ZDH3-F1
#
_entry.id   AF-A0A530ZDH3-F1
#
_cell.length_a   1.000
_cell.length_b   1.000
_cell.length_c   1.000
_cell.angle_alpha   90.00
_cell.angle_beta   90.00
_cell.angle_gamma   90.00
#
_symmetry.space_group_name_H-M   'P 1'
#
loop_
_entity.id
_entity.type
_entity.pdbx_description
1 polymer ?
#
loop_
_entity_poly.entity_id
_entity_poly.type
_entity_poly.pdbx_seq_one_letter_code
_entity_poly.pdbx_strand_id
1 'polypeptide(L)'
;RMPLPQLLNNAINETLSRTTLTSVTTMLALLALVLFGGEVIRSFTLAMLFGVVFGTYSSIFIAAPLLILFKLRPETATADVEKPVSGGKAIAT
;
A
#
# COMPACT_ATOMS: atom_id res chain seq x y z
N ARG A 1 2.47 -12.38 -20.23
CA ARG A 1 3.12 -11.84 -19.01
C ARG A 1 2.22 -10.75 -18.46
N MET A 2 1.92 -10.74 -17.16
CA MET A 2 1.07 -9.69 -16.59
C MET A 2 1.84 -8.35 -16.59
N PRO A 3 1.25 -7.24 -17.07
CA PRO A 3 1.91 -5.95 -17.08
C PRO A 3 2.20 -5.50 -15.63
N LEU A 4 3.38 -4.89 -15.40
CA LEU A 4 3.82 -4.47 -14.06
C LEU A 4 2.77 -3.70 -13.23
N PRO A 5 1.94 -2.81 -13.81
CA PRO A 5 0.89 -2.13 -13.06
C PRO A 5 -0.13 -3.09 -12.45
N GLN A 6 -0.48 -4.18 -13.16
CA GLN A 6 -1.42 -5.19 -12.66
C GLN A 6 -0.79 -6.06 -11.57
N LEU A 7 0.50 -6.39 -11.68
CA LEU A 7 1.22 -7.12 -10.62
C LEU A 7 1.35 -6.30 -9.35
N LEU A 8 1.72 -5.02 -9.45
CA LEU A 8 1.78 -4.13 -8.30
C LEU A 8 0.41 -3.92 -7.65
N ASN A 9 -0.63 -3.70 -8.45
CA ASN A 9 -1.98 -3.54 -7.93
C ASN A 9 -2.44 -4.80 -7.17
N ASN A 10 -2.18 -5.99 -7.72
CA ASN A 10 -2.52 -7.25 -7.06
C ASN A 10 -1.72 -7.44 -5.76
N ALA A 11 -0.41 -7.17 -5.78
CA ALA A 11 0.45 -7.29 -4.60
C ALA A 11 0.06 -6.30 -3.49
N ILE A 12 -0.28 -5.05 -3.85
CA ILE A 12 -0.80 -4.06 -2.91
C ILE A 12 -2.11 -4.58 -2.31
N ASN A 13 -3.05 -5.06 -3.12
CA ASN A 13 -4.34 -5.51 -2.62
C ASN A 13 -4.23 -6.72 -1.65
N GLU A 14 -3.32 -7.66 -1.91
CA GLU A 14 -3.06 -8.78 -0.99
C GLU A 14 -2.40 -8.35 0.33
N THR A 15 -1.41 -7.44 0.26
CA THR A 15 -0.67 -6.98 1.45
C THR A 15 -1.44 -5.93 2.25
N LEU A 16 -2.34 -5.18 1.60
CA LEU A 16 -3.18 -4.17 2.22
C LEU A 16 -4.14 -4.79 3.23
N SER A 17 -4.76 -5.94 2.92
CA SER A 17 -5.63 -6.62 3.90
C SER A 17 -4.88 -7.00 5.17
N ARG A 18 -3.66 -7.56 5.04
CA ARG A 18 -2.85 -7.97 6.19
C ARG A 18 -2.36 -6.77 7.00
N THR A 19 -1.86 -5.73 6.34
CA THR A 19 -1.35 -4.51 7.01
C THR A 19 -2.47 -3.69 7.66
N THR A 20 -3.65 -3.64 7.03
CA THR A 20 -4.82 -2.98 7.62
C THR A 20 -5.31 -3.75 8.84
N LEU A 21 -5.33 -5.10 8.79
CA LEU A 21 -5.73 -5.91 9.94
C LEU A 21 -4.78 -5.76 11.13
N THR A 22 -3.46 -5.77 10.90
CA THR A 22 -2.47 -5.60 11.97
C THR A 22 -2.44 -4.17 12.52
N SER A 23 -2.62 -3.15 11.67
CA SER A 23 -2.69 -1.76 12.13
C SER A 23 -3.97 -1.47 12.93
N VAL A 24 -5.12 -1.97 12.50
CA VAL A 24 -6.39 -1.81 13.25
C VAL A 24 -6.31 -2.50 14.61
N THR A 25 -5.81 -3.74 14.66
CA THR A 25 -5.71 -4.49 15.92
C THR A 25 -4.70 -3.86 16.90
N THR A 26 -3.56 -3.37 16.41
CA THR A 26 -2.60 -2.62 17.25
C THR A 26 -3.18 -1.29 17.74
N MET A 27 -3.90 -0.56 16.88
CA MET A 27 -4.59 0.67 17.26
C MET A 27 -5.64 0.42 18.35
N LEU A 28 -6.39 -0.68 18.25
CA LEU A 28 -7.40 -1.08 19.24
C LEU A 28 -6.75 -1.46 20.58
N ALA A 29 -5.63 -2.17 20.56
CA ALA A 29 -4.85 -2.49 21.76
C ALA A 29 -4.27 -1.23 22.42
N LEU A 30 -3.72 -0.30 21.63
CA LEU A 30 -3.21 0.98 22.12
C LEU A 30 -4.33 1.84 22.71
N LEU A 31 -5.52 1.83 22.10
CA LEU A 31 -6.69 2.54 22.62
C LEU A 31 -7.07 2.02 24.02
N ALA A 32 -7.11 0.70 24.19
CA ALA A 32 -7.34 0.08 25.48
C ALA A 32 -6.26 0.46 26.50
N LEU A 33 -4.99 0.49 26.11
CA LEU A 33 -3.91 0.89 27.01
C LEU A 33 -3.92 2.40 27.34
N VAL A 34 -4.41 3.27 26.46
CA VAL A 34 -4.56 4.70 26.79
C VAL A 34 -5.69 4.92 27.79
N LEU A 35 -6.77 4.14 27.69
CA LEU A 35 -7.92 4.22 28.60
C LEU A 35 -7.68 3.53 29.95
N PHE A 36 -7.01 2.37 29.96
CA PHE A 36 -6.86 1.50 31.13
C PHE A 36 -5.41 1.35 31.64
N GLY A 37 -4.40 1.84 30.92
CA GLY A 37 -2.98 1.55 31.19
C GLY A 37 -2.36 2.28 32.37
N GLY A 38 -3.06 3.19 33.04
CA GLY A 38 -2.52 3.96 34.16
C GLY A 38 -1.50 5.02 33.75
N GLU A 39 -0.99 5.78 34.72
CA GLU A 39 -0.30 7.05 34.47
C GLU A 39 1.12 6.88 33.87
N VAL A 40 1.79 5.77 34.20
CA VAL A 40 3.19 5.53 33.81
C VAL A 40 3.34 5.26 32.30
N ILE A 41 2.43 4.51 31.69
CA ILE A 41 2.53 4.14 30.27
C ILE A 41 1.69 5.03 29.36
N ARG A 42 0.84 5.90 29.90
CA ARG A 42 -0.08 6.74 29.12
C ARG A 42 0.63 7.69 28.15
N SER A 43 1.74 8.30 28.57
CA SER A 43 2.55 9.18 27.70
C SER A 43 3.19 8.39 26.55
N PHE A 44 3.66 7.19 26.83
CA PHE A 44 4.25 6.29 25.85
C PHE A 44 3.23 5.74 24.86
N THR A 45 2.07 5.27 25.35
CA THR A 45 1.01 4.73 24.49
C THR A 45 0.34 5.79 23.65
N LEU A 46 0.26 7.04 24.12
CA LEU A 46 -0.15 8.17 23.30
C LEU A 46 0.82 8.42 22.14
N ALA A 47 2.14 8.44 22.39
CA ALA A 47 3.15 8.59 21.35
C ALA A 47 3.09 7.45 20.31
N MET A 48 2.94 6.21 20.78
CA MET A 48 2.72 5.02 19.95
C MET A 48 1.44 5.14 19.10
N LEU A 49 0.33 5.60 19.70
CA LEU A 49 -0.94 5.76 19.00
C LEU A 49 -0.81 6.74 17.83
N PHE A 50 -0.23 7.92 18.06
CA PHE A 50 0.06 8.87 16.98
C PHE A 50 0.99 8.26 15.92
N GLY A 51 2.05 7.56 16.33
CA GLY A 51 2.98 6.90 15.42
C GLY A 51 2.31 5.87 14.50
N VAL A 52 1.42 5.03 15.04
CA VAL A 52 0.68 4.03 14.26
C VAL A 52 -0.33 4.68 13.32
N VAL A 53 -1.04 5.72 13.75
CA VAL A 53 -2.00 6.46 12.90
C VAL A 53 -1.29 7.02 11.66
N PHE A 54 -0.23 7.80 11.87
CA PHE A 54 0.49 8.45 10.77
C PHE A 54 1.33 7.44 9.97
N GLY A 55 1.93 6.45 10.62
CA GLY A 55 2.75 5.42 9.97
C GLY A 55 1.94 4.50 9.06
N THR A 56 0.74 4.11 9.47
CA THR A 56 -0.14 3.23 8.67
C THR A 56 -0.68 3.97 7.45
N TYR A 57 -1.19 5.19 7.65
CA TYR A 57 -1.70 6.01 6.55
C TYR A 57 -0.59 6.35 5.55
N SER A 58 0.59 6.74 6.06
CA SER A 58 1.75 7.05 5.22
C SER A 58 2.22 5.83 4.42
N SER A 59 2.36 4.66 5.05
CA SER A 59 2.88 3.46 4.39
C SER A 59 1.97 2.95 3.28
N ILE A 60 0.64 2.93 3.48
CA ILE A 60 -0.31 2.38 2.49
C ILE A 60 -0.55 3.35 1.33
N PHE A 61 -0.73 4.64 1.62
CA PHE A 61 -1.16 5.62 0.60
C PHE A 61 0.01 6.33 -0.09
N ILE A 62 1.18 6.43 0.53
CA ILE A 62 2.34 7.13 -0.06
C ILE A 62 3.27 6.18 -0.82
N ALA A 63 3.37 4.90 -0.43
CA ALA A 63 4.27 3.94 -1.09
C ALA A 63 3.88 3.66 -2.56
N ALA A 64 2.59 3.51 -2.87
CA ALA A 64 2.12 3.24 -4.23
C ALA A 64 2.42 4.39 -5.22
N PRO A 65 2.08 5.66 -4.94
CA PRO A 65 2.45 6.79 -5.81
C PRO A 65 3.95 7.09 -5.80
N LEU A 66 4.67 6.86 -4.69
CA LEU A 66 6.15 6.97 -4.68
C LEU A 66 6.80 5.96 -5.63
N LEU A 67 6.31 4.72 -5.68
CA LEU A 67 6.81 3.69 -6.61
C LEU A 67 6.59 4.07 -8.08
N ILE A 68 5.46 4.71 -8.39
CA ILE A 68 5.15 5.18 -9.74
C ILE A 68 5.99 6.43 -10.09
N LEU A 69 6.14 7.36 -9.14
CA LEU A 69 6.86 8.63 -9.32
C LEU A 69 8.38 8.43 -9.43
N PHE A 70 8.96 7.54 -8.63
CA PHE A 70 10.40 7.28 -8.66
C PHE A 70 10.86 6.55 -9.91
N LYS A 71 9.94 6.10 -10.80
CA LYS A 71 10.23 5.42 -12.06
C LYS A 71 11.46 4.52 -11.89
N LEU A 72 11.47 3.70 -10.84
CA LEU A 72 12.49 2.68 -10.64
C LEU A 72 12.28 1.72 -11.79
N ARG A 73 12.89 2.04 -12.92
CA ARG A 73 13.07 1.20 -14.09
C ARG A 73 13.71 -0.05 -13.51
N PRO A 74 12.99 -1.19 -13.39
CA PRO A 74 13.73 -2.41 -13.56
C PRO A 74 14.23 -2.25 -15.00
N GLU A 75 15.53 -2.24 -15.22
CA GLU A 75 16.11 -2.38 -16.57
C GLU A 75 15.59 -3.62 -17.33
N THR A 76 14.70 -4.41 -16.70
CA THR A 76 13.95 -5.54 -17.24
C THR A 76 12.47 -5.30 -17.55
N ALA A 77 11.92 -4.08 -17.38
CA ALA A 77 10.48 -3.83 -17.59
C ALA A 77 10.11 -2.65 -18.50
N THR A 78 11.06 -2.20 -19.31
CA THR A 78 10.79 -1.44 -20.54
C THR A 78 10.98 -2.36 -21.72
N ALA A 79 9.94 -3.13 -22.05
CA ALA A 79 9.83 -3.80 -23.34
C ALA A 79 8.37 -3.89 -23.82
N ASP A 80 7.38 -3.88 -22.92
CA ASP A 80 6.04 -4.37 -23.30
C ASP A 80 4.89 -3.37 -23.13
N VAL A 81 5.15 -2.09 -22.83
CA VAL A 81 4.08 -1.07 -22.71
C VAL A 81 4.33 0.08 -23.68
N GLU A 82 4.53 -0.26 -24.95
CA GLU A 82 4.27 0.67 -26.05
C GLU A 82 3.76 -0.09 -27.27
N LYS A 83 2.44 -0.32 -27.32
CA LYS A 83 1.72 -0.11 -28.58
C LYS A 83 0.24 0.16 -28.34
N PRO A 84 -0.33 1.23 -28.93
CA PRO A 84 -1.73 1.57 -28.78
C PRO A 84 -2.61 0.59 -29.59
N VAL A 85 -3.76 0.23 -29.03
CA VAL A 85 -4.85 -0.43 -29.76
C VAL A 85 -5.45 0.59 -30.72
N SER A 86 -5.03 0.53 -31.99
CA SER A 86 -5.69 1.17 -33.13
C SER A 86 -6.41 0.10 -33.93
N GLY A 87 -7.70 0.31 -34.18
CA GLY A 87 -8.63 -0.66 -34.75
C GLY A 87 -8.39 -1.04 -36.21
N GLY A 88 -9.27 -1.91 -36.71
CA GLY A 88 -9.35 -2.19 -38.14
C GLY A 88 -10.01 -3.53 -38.45
N LYS A 89 -11.27 -3.48 -38.89
CA LYS A 89 -11.98 -4.49 -39.69
C LYS A 89 -11.08 -5.18 -40.72
N ALA A 90 -11.21 -6.50 -40.88
CA ALA A 90 -11.20 -7.26 -42.15
C ALA A 90 -11.50 -8.74 -41.80
N ILE A 91 -12.67 -9.31 -42.10
CA ILE A 91 -13.11 -9.85 -43.40
C ILE A 91 -12.27 -11.05 -43.86
N ALA A 92 -12.94 -12.22 -44.00
CA ALA A 92 -12.58 -13.42 -44.79
C ALA A 92 -11.26 -14.13 -44.39
N THR A 93 -11.18 -15.45 -44.27
CA THR A 93 -11.64 -16.54 -45.15
C THR A 93 -11.64 -17.84 -44.35
#